data_AF-A0A180GDL0-F1
#
_entry.id   AF-A0A180GDL0-F1
#
_cell.length_a   1.000
_cell.length_b   1.000
_cell.length_c   1.000
_cell.angle_alpha   90.00
_cell.angle_beta   90.00
_cell.angle_gamma   90.00
#
_symmetry.space_group_name_H-M   'P 1'
#
loop_
_entity.id
_entity.type
_entity.pdbx_description
1 polymer ?
#
loop_
_entity_poly.entity_id
_entity_poly.type
_entity_poly.pdbx_seq_one_letter_code
_entity_poly.pdbx_strand_id
1 'polypeptide(L)' 'MRSQGAGGQPVNKTGSAVRLTHIPTGTAVSMQDSRSQHQNRERACMILRARLLALKLRQKVIETRESRLSQVKNTNRL' A
#
# COMPACT_ATOMS: atom_id res chain seq x y z
N MET A 1 38.36 15.70 29.31
CA MET A 1 36.89 15.83 29.55
C MET A 1 36.24 16.53 28.37
N ARG A 2 35.01 16.10 28.05
CA ARG A 2 34.04 16.67 27.09
C ARG A 2 34.21 16.28 25.61
N SER A 3 33.60 15.14 25.31
CA SER A 3 33.20 14.66 23.99
C SER A 3 32.58 15.77 23.12
N GLN A 4 33.27 16.16 22.05
CA GLN A 4 32.68 16.86 20.92
C GLN A 4 31.93 15.84 20.05
N GLY A 5 30.72 15.49 20.47
CA GLY A 5 29.83 14.61 19.72
C GLY A 5 28.51 15.31 19.46
N ALA A 6 28.49 16.30 18.57
CA ALA A 6 27.23 16.90 18.10
C ALA A 6 26.58 16.00 17.03
N GLY A 7 26.35 14.74 17.37
CA GLY A 7 25.88 13.71 16.44
C GLY A 7 24.63 13.02 16.98
N GLY A 8 23.52 13.74 17.05
CA GLY A 8 22.28 13.12 17.54
C GLY A 8 21.17 14.09 17.87
N GLN A 9 20.90 15.07 17.00
CA GLN A 9 19.64 15.80 17.06
C GLN A 9 18.49 14.79 16.91
N PRO A 10 17.46 14.85 17.78
CA PRO A 10 16.62 13.70 18.07
C PRO A 10 15.75 13.38 16.86
N VAL A 11 16.10 12.27 16.18
CA VAL A 11 15.20 11.47 15.32
C VAL A 11 13.86 11.17 16.02
N ASN A 12 13.77 11.37 17.33
CA ASN A 12 12.65 11.01 18.20
C ASN A 12 11.65 12.15 18.51
N LYS A 13 11.77 13.38 17.96
CA LYS A 13 10.88 14.51 18.36
C LYS A 13 9.86 14.99 17.33
N THR A 14 9.75 14.36 16.17
CA THR A 14 8.75 14.75 15.18
C THR A 14 8.01 13.49 14.74
N GLY A 15 6.72 13.40 15.06
CA GLY A 15 5.84 12.31 14.64
C GLY A 15 5.59 12.32 13.13
N SER A 16 6.65 12.10 12.34
CA SER A 16 6.59 12.11 10.88
C SER A 16 6.00 10.83 10.31
N ALA A 17 5.91 9.76 11.11
CA ALA A 17 5.32 8.49 10.71
C ALA A 17 3.82 8.65 10.41
N VAL A 18 3.40 8.21 9.22
CA VAL A 18 2.01 8.26 8.75
C VAL A 18 1.52 6.84 8.48
N ARG A 19 0.31 6.52 8.96
CA ARG A 19 -0.40 5.28 8.62
C ARG A 19 -1.74 5.61 7.96
N LEU A 20 -1.94 5.10 6.75
CA LEU A 20 -3.18 5.24 6.00
C LEU A 20 -3.84 3.87 5.84
N THR A 21 -5.14 3.81 6.09
CA THR A 21 -5.95 2.60 5.92
C THR A 21 -7.11 2.90 4.99
N HIS A 22 -7.25 2.11 3.93
CA HIS A 22 -8.43 2.13 3.08
C HIS A 22 -9.51 1.24 3.70
N ILE A 23 -10.53 1.87 4.30
CA ILE A 23 -11.58 1.19 5.07
C ILE A 23 -12.31 0.11 4.24
N PRO A 24 -12.75 0.36 2.99
CA PRO A 24 -13.52 -0.62 2.23
C PRO A 24 -12.77 -1.90 1.87
N THR A 25 -11.44 -1.84 1.69
CA THR A 25 -10.63 -3.02 1.31
C THR A 25 -9.73 -3.53 2.45
N GLY A 26 -9.73 -2.86 3.61
CA GLY A 26 -8.81 -3.16 4.72
C GLY A 26 -7.32 -2.93 4.41
N THR A 27 -6.97 -2.35 3.25
CA THR A 27 -5.57 -2.20 2.85
C THR A 27 -4.90 -1.06 3.62
N ALA A 28 -3.89 -1.39 4.42
CA ALA A 28 -3.11 -0.42 5.17
C ALA A 28 -1.71 -0.19 4.56
N VAL A 29 -1.22 1.04 4.67
CA VAL A 29 0.13 1.47 4.28
C VAL A 29 0.68 2.37 5.38
N SER A 30 1.91 2.11 5.81
CA SER A 30 2.65 2.95 6.76
C SER A 30 3.89 3.52 6.10
N MET A 31 4.22 4.78 6.39
CA MET A 31 5.42 5.44 5.91
C MET A 31 6.11 6.28 6.97
N GLN A 32 7.44 6.18 7.02
CA GLN A 32 8.30 6.83 8.00
C GLN A 32 9.67 7.24 7.42
N ASP A 33 9.82 7.19 6.10
CA ASP A 33 11.11 7.37 5.42
C ASP A 33 11.66 8.79 5.53
N SER A 34 10.79 9.80 5.63
CA SER A 34 11.19 11.20 5.69
C SER A 34 10.86 11.83 7.04
N ARG A 35 11.53 12.96 7.31
CA ARG A 35 11.27 13.81 8.48
C ARG A 35 9.96 14.62 8.34
N SER A 36 9.35 14.65 7.15
CA SER A 36 8.12 15.39 6.87
C SER A 36 6.91 14.46 6.83
N GLN A 37 5.94 14.72 7.72
CA GLN A 37 4.64 14.05 7.70
C GLN A 37 3.93 14.18 6.34
N HIS A 38 3.99 15.37 5.72
CA HIS A 38 3.31 15.62 4.44
C HIS A 38 3.90 14.75 3.34
N GLN A 39 5.23 14.69 3.24
CA GLN A 39 5.91 13.86 2.26
C GLN A 39 5.65 12.37 2.48
N ASN A 40 5.61 11.92 3.75
CA ASN A 40 5.23 10.55 4.08
C ASN A 40 3.78 10.24 3.72
N ARG A 41 2.86 11.20 3.91
CA ARG A 41 1.44 11.08 3.52
C ARG A 41 1.27 10.99 2.01
N GLU A 42 1.96 11.82 1.23
CA GLU A 42 1.91 11.77 -0.23
C GLU A 42 2.40 10.42 -0.76
N ARG A 43 3.55 9.94 -0.28
CA ARG A 43 4.08 8.62 -0.65
C ARG A 43 3.14 7.49 -0.23
N ALA A 44 2.62 7.54 1.00
CA ALA A 44 1.66 6.56 1.48
C ALA A 44 0.38 6.52 0.61
N CYS A 45 -0.12 7.69 0.20
CA CYS A 45 -1.27 7.80 -0.72
C CYS A 45 -0.95 7.18 -2.09
N MET A 46 0.22 7.46 -2.67
CA MET A 46 0.62 6.88 -3.96
C MET A 46 0.67 5.35 -3.90
N ILE A 47 1.30 4.81 -2.86
CA ILE A 47 1.41 3.35 -2.66
C ILE A 47 0.05 2.72 -2.42
N LEU A 48 -0.80 3.37 -1.61
CA LEU A 48 -2.16 2.88 -1.34
C LEU A 48 -2.97 2.81 -2.64
N ARG A 49 -2.93 3.85 -3.48
CA ARG A 49 -3.59 3.86 -4.80
C ARG A 49 -3.09 2.73 -5.70
N ALA A 50 -1.77 2.54 -5.78
CA ALA A 50 -1.18 1.46 -6.58
C ALA A 50 -1.63 0.07 -6.09
N ARG A 51 -1.67 -0.15 -4.77
CA ARG A 51 -2.17 -1.40 -4.18
C ARG A 51 -3.65 -1.63 -4.51
N LEU A 52 -4.49 -0.60 -4.41
CA LEU A 52 -5.92 -0.70 -4.75
C LEU A 52 -6.13 -1.01 -6.22
N LEU A 53 -5.36 -0.40 -7.12
CA LEU A 53 -5.42 -0.72 -8.55
C LEU A 53 -5.01 -2.17 -8.82
N ALA A 54 -3.93 -2.64 -8.21
CA ALA A 54 -3.49 -4.03 -8.34
C ALA A 54 -4.57 -5.03 -7.84
N LEU A 55 -5.24 -4.73 -6.74
CA LEU A 55 -6.35 -5.54 -6.23
C LEU A 55 -7.51 -5.62 -7.23
N LYS A 56 -7.94 -4.48 -7.78
CA LYS A 56 -9.01 -4.44 -8.78
C LYS A 56 -8.65 -5.22 -10.04
N LEU A 57 -7.42 -5.09 -10.53
CA LEU A 57 -6.97 -5.82 -11.71
C LEU A 57 -6.95 -7.34 -11.48
N ARG A 58 -6.48 -7.79 -10.32
CA ARG A 58 -6.52 -9.23 -9.97
C ARG A 58 -7.94 -9.77 -9.93
N GLN A 59 -8.88 -9.03 -9.35
CA GLN A 59 -10.29 -9.42 -9.31
C GLN A 59 -10.86 -9.59 -10.72
N LYS A 60 -10.64 -8.62 -11.62
CA LYS A 60 -11.09 -8.71 -13.01
C LYS A 60 -10.51 -9.91 -13.75
N VAL A 61 -9.23 -10.22 -13.55
CA VAL A 61 -8.58 -11.36 -14.20
C VAL A 61 -9.17 -12.68 -13.72
N ILE A 62 -9.43 -12.81 -12.41
CA ILE A 62 -10.05 -14.00 -11.83
C ILE A 62 -11.47 -14.17 -12.39
N GLU A 63 -12.28 -13.13 -12.36
CA GLU A 63 -13.66 -13.13 -12.88
C GLU A 63 -13.70 -13.52 -14.37
N THR A 64 -12.83 -12.92 -15.19
CA THR A 64 -12.75 -13.25 -16.62
C THR A 64 -12.33 -14.71 -16.84
N ARG A 65 -11.38 -15.21 -16.04
CA ARG A 65 -10.91 -16.60 -16.11
C ARG A 65 -12.02 -17.57 -15.72
N GLU A 66 -12.75 -17.29 -14.65
CA GLU A 66 -13.87 -18.11 -14.20
C GLU A 66 -15.00 -18.15 -15.22
N SER A 67 -15.36 -16.98 -15.78
CA SER A 67 -16.35 -16.87 -16.86
C SER A 67 -15.94 -17.67 -18.10
N ARG A 68 -14.66 -17.59 -18.51
CA ARG A 68 -14.15 -18.38 -19.64
C ARG A 68 -14.22 -19.88 -19.37
N LEU A 69 -13.85 -20.31 -18.17
CA LEU A 69 -13.88 -21.71 -17.79
C LEU A 69 -15.31 -22.25 -17.70
N SER A 70 -16.26 -21.46 -17.18
CA SER A 70 -17.66 -21.89 -17.09
C SER A 70 -18.28 -22.06 -18.48
N GLN A 71 -17.97 -21.15 -19.42
CA GLN A 71 -18.43 -21.26 -20.81
C GLN A 71 -17.93 -22.56 -21.46
N VAL A 72 -16.62 -22.85 -21.39
CA VAL A 72 -16.03 -24.07 -21.98
C VAL A 72 -16.58 -25.36 -21.32
N LYS A 73 -16.75 -25.35 -19.99
CA LYS A 73 -17.33 -26.51 -19.26
C LYS A 73 -18.77 -26.82 -19.66
N ASN A 74 -19.56 -25.80 -20.01
CA ASN A 74 -20.93 -26.00 -20.46
C ASN A 74 -21.00 -26.57 -21.89
N THR A 75 -20.04 -26.20 -22.76
CA THR A 75 -20.02 -26.66 -24.15
C THR A 75 -19.63 -28.14 -24.31
N ASN A 76 -18.82 -28.70 -23.41
CA ASN A 76 -18.35 -30.09 -23.46
C ASN A 76 -19.27 -31.11 -22.76
N ARG A 77 -20.55 -30.79 -22.53
CA ARG A 77 -21.54 -31.72 -21.93
C ARG A 77 -22.47 -32.38 -22.96
N LEU A 78 -22.18 -32.26 -24.26
CA LEU A 78 -22.86 -32.97 -25.35
C LEU A 78 -21.95 -34.08 -25.86
#